data_AF-A0AA38KUX3-F1
#
_entry.id   AF-A0AA38KUX3-F1
#
_cell.length_a   1.000
_cell.length_b   1.000
_cell.length_c   1.000
_cell.angle_alpha   90.00
_cell.angle_beta   90.00
_cell.angle_gamma   90.00
#
_symmetry.space_group_name_H-M   'P 1'
#
loop_
_entity.id
_entity.type
_entity.pdbx_description
1 polymer ?
#
loop_
_entity_poly.entity_id
_entity_poly.type
_entity_poly.pdbx_seq_one_letter_code
_entity_poly.pdbx_strand_id
1 'polypeptide(L)' 'MEWKKIYLDLALVPPSLVLLLGYHMFLWYKVINTPLLTTTGVNSVGRRLWIKTMIE' A
#
# COMPACT_ATOMS: atom_id res chain seq x y z
N MET A 1 -29.35 6.34 -27.60
CA MET A 1 -29.31 6.11 -26.14
C MET A 1 -28.80 7.40 -25.51
N GLU A 2 -29.59 8.01 -24.63
CA GLU A 2 -29.20 9.25 -23.95
C GLU A 2 -28.03 8.97 -22.98
N TRP A 3 -26.97 9.78 -23.06
CA TRP A 3 -25.84 9.66 -22.15
C TRP A 3 -26.24 10.09 -20.75
N LYS A 4 -26.37 9.14 -19.82
CA LYS A 4 -26.65 9.41 -18.42
C LYS A 4 -25.35 9.47 -17.63
N LYS A 5 -25.20 10.48 -16.76
CA LYS A 5 -24.03 10.64 -15.87
C LYS A 5 -23.68 9.36 -15.10
N ILE A 6 -24.70 8.57 -14.74
CA ILE A 6 -24.54 7.27 -14.06
C ILE A 6 -23.65 6.28 -14.81
N TYR A 7 -23.60 6.33 -16.15
CA TYR A 7 -22.74 5.42 -16.92
C TYR A 7 -21.26 5.70 -16.69
N LEU A 8 -20.91 6.97 -16.49
CA LEU A 8 -19.55 7.37 -16.18
C LEU A 8 -19.15 6.87 -14.78
N ASP A 9 -20.03 7.03 -13.80
CA ASP A 9 -19.78 6.56 -12.44
C ASP A 9 -19.65 5.03 -12.41
N LEU A 10 -20.54 4.31 -13.11
CA LEU A 10 -20.48 2.85 -13.20
C LEU A 10 -19.22 2.35 -13.89
N ALA A 11 -18.66 3.12 -14.82
CA ALA A 11 -17.44 2.77 -15.53
C ALA A 11 -16.16 3.11 -14.73
N LEU A 12 -16.14 4.22 -13.98
CA LEU A 12 -14.93 4.71 -13.31
C LEU A 12 -14.81 4.28 -11.85
N VAL A 13 -15.93 4.14 -11.14
CA VAL A 13 -15.91 3.82 -9.70
C VAL A 13 -15.40 2.41 -9.42
N PRO A 14 -15.86 1.34 -10.10
CA PRO A 14 -15.37 0.00 -9.81
C PRO A 14 -13.85 -0.17 -10.08
N PRO A 15 -13.29 0.27 -11.23
CA PRO A 15 -11.86 0.17 -11.46
C PRO A 15 -11.01 1.00 -10.49
N SER A 16 -11.47 2.19 -10.11
CA SER A 16 -10.74 3.03 -9.16
C SER A 16 -10.65 2.38 -7.77
N LEU A 17 -11.73 1.73 -7.32
CA LEU A 17 -11.72 0.94 -6.08
C LEU A 17 -10.78 -0.27 -6.17
N VAL A 18 -10.79 -0.98 -7.31
CA VAL A 18 -9.88 -2.12 -7.54
C VAL A 18 -8.42 -1.67 -7.52
N LEU A 19 -8.09 -0.55 -8.17
CA LEU A 19 -6.74 0.00 -8.17
C LEU A 19 -6.31 0.44 -6.76
N LEU A 20 -7.20 1.08 -6.01
CA LEU A 20 -6.93 1.48 -4.63
C LEU A 20 -6.60 0.26 -3.77
N LEU A 21 -7.46 -0.77 -3.79
CA LEU A 21 -7.27 -1.99 -3.01
C LEU A 21 -6.02 -2.75 -3.47
N GLY A 22 -5.83 -2.91 -4.77
CA GLY A 22 -4.68 -3.60 -5.34
C GLY A 22 -3.35 -2.94 -4.99
N TYR A 23 -3.28 -1.61 -5.04
CA TYR A 23 -2.09 -0.86 -4.65
C TYR A 23 -1.73 -1.09 -3.17
N HIS A 24 -2.72 -1.02 -2.28
CA HIS A 24 -2.49 -1.22 -0.85
C HIS A 24 -2.13 -2.67 -0.53
N MET A 25 -2.77 -3.65 -1.17
CA MET A 25 -2.41 -5.06 -1.04
C MET A 25 -0.98 -5.33 -1.52
N PHE A 26 -0.59 -4.77 -2.66
CA PHE A 26 0.77 -4.88 -3.19
C PHE A 26 1.79 -4.24 -2.24
N LEU A 27 1.49 -3.04 -1.73
CA LEU A 27 2.36 -2.35 -0.78
C LEU A 27 2.52 -3.15 0.52
N TRP A 28 1.43 -3.68 1.05
CA TRP A 28 1.42 -4.55 2.23
C TRP A 28 2.26 -5.81 2.00
N TYR A 29 2.05 -6.48 0.87
CA TYR A 29 2.85 -7.64 0.48
C TYR A 29 4.34 -7.32 0.42
N LYS A 30 4.71 -6.18 -0.19
CA LYS A 30 6.11 -5.77 -0.32
C LYS A 30 6.75 -5.44 1.02
N VAL A 31 6.02 -4.79 1.93
CA VAL A 31 6.50 -4.46 3.28
C VAL A 31 6.75 -5.73 4.10
N ILE A 32 5.91 -6.75 3.99
CA ILE A 32 6.09 -8.01 4.73
C ILE A 32 7.20 -8.88 4.13
N ASN A 33 7.19 -9.09 2.81
CA ASN A 33 8.09 -10.04 2.16
C ASN A 33 9.46 -9.44 1.85
N THR A 34 9.54 -8.12 1.68
CA THR A 34 10.81 -7.47 1.34
C THR A 34 10.98 -6.14 2.08
N PRO A 35 10.94 -6.15 3.43
CA PRO A 35 10.99 -4.93 4.24
C PRO A 35 12.23 -4.09 3.96
N LEU A 36 13.38 -4.73 3.69
CA LEU A 36 14.65 -4.04 3.42
C LEU A 36 14.70 -3.29 2.07
N LEU A 37 13.78 -3.58 1.14
CA LEU A 37 13.63 -2.82 -0.12
C LEU A 37 12.62 -1.67 -0.01
N THR A 38 12.05 -1.45 1.18
CA THR A 38 11.13 -0.34 1.44
C THR A 38 11.73 0.56 2.50
N THR A 39 11.67 1.89 2.31
CA THR A 39 12.17 2.87 3.30
C THR A 39 11.50 2.68 4.67
N THR A 40 10.20 2.37 4.68
CA THR A 40 9.44 2.05 5.90
C THR A 40 9.95 0.80 6.61
N GLY A 41 10.24 -0.28 5.87
CA GLY A 41 10.74 -1.51 6.45
C GLY A 41 12.18 -1.39 6.97
N VAL A 42 13.06 -0.70 6.23
CA VAL A 42 14.42 -0.37 6.70
C VAL A 42 14.37 0.48 7.98
N ASN A 43 13.52 1.51 8.02
CA ASN A 43 13.35 2.36 9.20
C ASN A 43 12.82 1.58 10.42
N SER A 44 11.86 0.66 10.20
CA SER A 44 11.33 -0.19 11.26
C SER A 44 12.41 -1.14 11.84
N VAL A 45 13.18 -1.78 10.96
CA VAL A 45 14.30 -2.66 11.36
C VAL A 45 15.40 -1.87 12.06
N GLY A 46 15.79 -0.72 11.51
CA GLY A 46 16.79 0.18 12.10
C GLY A 46 16.39 0.66 13.49
N ARG A 47 15.13 1.08 13.68
CA ARG A 47 14.61 1.47 15.01
C ARG A 47 14.66 0.31 16.00
N ARG A 48 14.30 -0.90 15.58
CA ARG A 48 14.35 -2.09 16.43
C ARG A 48 15.79 -2.43 16.83
N LEU A 49 16.74 -2.31 15.91
CA LEU A 49 18.17 -2.52 16.20
C LEU A 49 18.70 -1.44 17.14
N TRP A 50 18.38 -0.17 16.90
CA TRP A 50 18.81 0.95 17.75
C TRP A 50 18.33 0.80 19.21
N ILE A 51 17.05 0.43 19.40
CA ILE A 51 16.52 0.17 20.75
C ILE A 51 17.25 -1.00 21.41
N LYS A 52 17.52 -2.09 20.67
CA LYS A 52 18.29 -3.23 21.22
C LYS A 52 19.68 -2.82 21.66
N THR A 53 20.40 -2.05 20.84
CA THR A 53 21.76 -1.58 21.14
C THR A 53 21.84 -0.58 22.31
N MET A 54 20.70 -0.01 22.72
CA MET A 54 20.64 0.86 23.91
C MET A 54 20.32 0.11 25.19
N ILE A 55 19.67 -1.06 25.08
CA ILE A 55 19.22 -1.85 26.22
C ILE A 55 20.28 -2.92 26.58
N GLU A 56 21.00 -3.45 25.58
CA GLU A 56 22.25 -4.19 25.78
C GLU A 56 23.37 -3.26 26.27
#